data_AF-A0A969J7J1-F1
#
_entry.id   AF-A0A969J7J1-F1
#
_cell.length_a   1.000
_cell.length_b   1.000
_cell.length_c   1.000
_cell.angle_alpha   90.00
_cell.angle_beta   90.00
_cell.angle_gamma   90.00
#
_symmetry.space_group_name_H-M   'P 1'
#
loop_
_entity.id
_entity.type
_entity.pdbx_description
1 polymer ?
#
loop_
_entity_poly.entity_id
_entity_poly.type
_entity_poly.pdbx_seq_one_letter_code
_entity_poly.pdbx_strand_id
1 'polypeptide(L)' 'MILQGSHLLVAVDRALTTDALNLAAADVAIDERGFILISDRLETTIPGIWALGDINPR' A
#
# COMPACT_ATOMS: atom_id res chain seq x y z
N MET A 1 -22.38 8.54 24.16
CA MET A 1 -22.72 9.63 23.20
C MET A 1 -23.37 8.98 21.99
N ILE A 2 -24.50 9.51 21.50
CA ILE A 2 -25.20 9.00 20.31
C ILE A 2 -25.30 10.16 19.32
N LEU A 3 -25.03 9.89 18.04
CA LEU A 3 -25.14 10.86 16.94
C LEU A 3 -26.36 10.52 16.06
N GLN A 4 -27.12 11.53 15.63
CA GLN A 4 -28.23 11.40 14.68
C GLN A 4 -27.99 12.30 13.46
N GLY A 5 -28.24 11.78 12.27
CA GLY A 5 -28.08 12.51 11.01
C GLY A 5 -28.71 11.74 9.85
N SER A 6 -28.96 12.43 8.73
CA SER A 6 -29.51 11.80 7.51
C SER A 6 -28.45 11.04 6.71
N HIS A 7 -27.18 11.44 6.85
CA HIS A 7 -26.05 10.86 6.11
C HIS A 7 -24.78 10.89 6.99
N LEU A 8 -23.87 9.95 6.74
CA LEU A 8 -22.55 9.86 7.37
C LEU A 8 -21.51 9.61 6.28
N LEU A 9 -20.45 10.42 6.25
CA LEU A 9 -19.27 10.21 5.41
C LEU A 9 -18.09 9.80 6.32
N VAL A 10 -17.46 8.67 6.00
CA VAL A 10 -16.25 8.19 6.66
C VAL A 10 -15.12 8.19 5.63
N ALA A 11 -14.12 9.04 5.84
CA ALA A 11 -12.97 9.21 4.94
C ALA A 11 -11.68 9.32 5.78
N VAL A 12 -11.50 8.39 6.71
CA VAL A 12 -10.44 8.44 7.73
C VAL A 12 -9.10 7.88 7.24
N ASP A 13 -9.11 6.94 6.30
CA ASP A 13 -7.90 6.29 5.78
C ASP A 13 -8.18 5.49 4.49
N ARG A 14 -7.12 4.93 3.90
CA ARG A 14 -7.13 4.00 2.76
C ARG A 14 -6.16 2.84 3.02
N ALA A 15 -6.61 1.62 2.72
CA ALA A 15 -5.74 0.45 2.71
C ALA A 15 -4.91 0.41 1.41
N LEU A 16 -3.78 -0.32 1.46
CA LEU A 16 -2.98 -0.64 0.28
C LEU A 16 -3.74 -1.64 -0.60
N THR A 17 -3.71 -1.44 -1.92
CA THR A 17 -4.38 -2.32 -2.88
C THR A 17 -3.36 -3.19 -3.61
N THR A 18 -2.88 -4.25 -2.95
CA THR A 18 -1.82 -5.15 -3.49
C THR A 18 -2.26 -6.59 -3.68
N ASP A 19 -3.41 -7.01 -3.15
CA ASP A 19 -3.84 -8.41 -3.12
C ASP A 19 -3.86 -9.09 -4.49
N ALA A 20 -4.24 -8.34 -5.54
CA ALA A 20 -4.32 -8.85 -6.90
C ALA A 20 -2.96 -8.95 -7.63
N LEU A 21 -1.88 -8.40 -7.06
CA LEU A 21 -0.57 -8.33 -7.73
C LEU A 21 0.25 -9.62 -7.58
N ASN A 22 -0.11 -10.51 -6.65
CA ASN A 22 0.62 -11.74 -6.36
C ASN A 22 2.14 -11.47 -6.17
N LEU A 23 2.47 -10.53 -5.29
CA LEU A 23 3.85 -10.07 -5.06
C LEU A 23 4.83 -11.20 -4.73
N ALA A 24 4.34 -12.25 -4.05
CA ALA A 24 5.11 -13.44 -3.74
C ALA A 24 5.60 -14.20 -4.99
N ALA A 25 4.81 -14.24 -6.06
CA ALA A 25 5.24 -14.87 -7.31
C ALA A 25 6.37 -14.11 -8.03
N ALA A 26 6.56 -12.84 -7.69
CA ALA A 26 7.63 -11.99 -8.21
C ALA A 26 8.79 -11.81 -7.21
N ASP A 27 8.75 -12.44 -6.03
CA ASP A 27 9.68 -12.23 -4.91
C ASP A 27 9.83 -10.75 -4.47
N VAL A 28 8.78 -9.94 -4.65
CA VAL A 28 8.76 -8.55 -4.21
C VAL A 28 8.52 -8.50 -2.70
N ALA A 29 9.48 -7.93 -1.97
CA ALA A 29 9.41 -7.83 -0.51
C ALA A 29 8.47 -6.71 -0.03
N ILE A 30 7.75 -6.98 1.05
CA ILE A 30 6.86 -6.03 1.75
C ILE A 30 7.22 -5.95 3.24
N ASP A 31 6.86 -4.83 3.87
CA ASP A 31 6.94 -4.67 5.33
C ASP A 31 5.72 -5.27 6.04
N GLU A 32 5.71 -5.19 7.38
CA GLU A 32 4.61 -5.70 8.22
C GLU A 32 3.28 -4.97 8.01
N ARG A 33 3.31 -3.75 7.44
CA ARG A 33 2.12 -2.95 7.12
C ARG A 33 1.66 -3.18 5.67
N GLY A 34 2.38 -3.99 4.89
CA GLY A 34 2.09 -4.32 3.50
C GLY A 34 2.68 -3.38 2.46
N PHE A 35 3.51 -2.40 2.86
CA PHE A 35 4.17 -1.51 1.90
C PHE A 35 5.29 -2.24 1.16
N ILE A 36 5.45 -1.96 -0.13
CA ILE A 36 6.56 -2.50 -0.92
C ILE A 36 7.86 -1.83 -0.45
N LEU A 37 8.86 -2.66 -0.12
CA LEU A 37 10.19 -2.18 0.25
C LEU A 37 10.89 -1.61 -0.99
N ILE A 38 11.43 -0.39 -0.84
CA ILE A 38 12.07 0.32 -1.93
C ILE A 38 13.41 0.96 -1.56
N SER A 39 14.25 1.17 -2.56
CA SER A 39 15.46 1.99 -2.48
C SER A 39 15.13 3.48 -2.54
N ASP A 40 16.17 4.31 -2.40
CA ASP A 40 16.02 5.76 -2.55
C ASP A 40 15.64 6.22 -3.98
N ARG A 41 15.64 5.29 -4.94
CA ARG A 41 15.25 5.53 -6.33
C ARG A 41 13.92 4.87 -6.69
N LEU A 42 13.14 4.44 -5.70
CA LEU A 42 11.85 3.74 -5.85
C LEU A 42 11.96 2.32 -6.44
N GLU A 43 13.16 1.76 -6.52
CA GLU A 43 13.40 0.39 -6.99
C GLU A 43 12.99 -0.60 -5.90
N THR A 44 12.34 -1.70 -6.26
CA THR A 44 12.08 -2.80 -5.31
C THR A 44 13.34 -3.64 -5.07
N THR A 45 13.22 -4.70 -4.28
CA THR A 45 14.28 -5.71 -4.12
C THR A 45 14.58 -6.48 -5.42
N ILE A 46 13.71 -6.38 -6.42
CA ILE A 46 13.81 -7.11 -7.68
C ILE A 46 14.20 -6.15 -8.82
N PRO A 47 15.34 -6.39 -9.50
CA PRO A 47 15.76 -5.56 -10.63
C PRO A 47 14.71 -5.50 -11.73
N GLY A 48 14.41 -4.30 -12.21
CA GLY A 48 13.40 -4.10 -13.25
C GLY A 48 11.96 -3.92 -12.72
N ILE A 49 11.76 -3.94 -11.40
CA ILE A 49 10.46 -3.67 -10.76
C ILE A 49 10.58 -2.44 -9.84
N TRP A 50 9.66 -1.50 -9.99
CA TRP A 50 9.56 -0.26 -9.20
C TRP A 50 8.18 -0.16 -8.54
N ALA A 51 8.11 0.54 -7.40
CA ALA A 51 6.86 0.83 -6.72
C ALA A 51 6.73 2.34 -6.45
N LEU A 52 5.64 2.95 -6.90
CA LEU A 52 5.44 4.41 -6.89
C LEU A 52 4.08 4.78 -6.28
N GLY A 53 4.04 5.90 -5.56
CA GLY A 53 2.83 6.41 -4.91
C GLY A 53 2.58 5.78 -3.53
N ASP A 54 1.32 5.74 -3.10
CA ASP A 54 0.93 5.35 -1.73
C ASP A 54 1.25 3.88 -1.37
N ILE A 55 1.72 3.09 -2.34
CA ILE A 55 2.13 1.69 -2.19
C ILE A 55 3.46 1.49 -1.46
N ASN A 56 4.25 2.56 -1.30
CA ASN A 56 5.51 2.55 -0.58
C ASN A 56 5.47 3.59 0.56
N PRO A 57 6.36 3.52 1.56
CA PRO A 57 6.27 4.34 2.76
C PRO A 57 6.88 5.74 2.63
N ARG A 58 7.35 6.14 1.44
CA ARG A 58 7.87 7.50 1.22
C ARG A 58 6.77 8.54 1.07
#